data_AF-A7S5D6-F1
#
_entry.id   AF-A7S5D6-F1
#
_cell.length_a   1.000
_cell.length_b   1.000
_cell.length_c   1.000
_cell.angle_alpha   90.00
_cell.angle_beta   90.00
_cell.angle_gamma   90.00
#
_symmetry.space_group_name_H-M   'P 1'
#
loop_
_entity.id
_entity.type
_entity.pdbx_description
1 polymer ?
#
loop_
_entity_poly.entity_id
_entity_poly.type
_entity_poly.pdbx_seq_one_letter_code
_entity_poly.pdbx_strand_id
1 'polypeptide(L)'
;MENSGTLDSWFDILRPRPSDDVIPMQKIIETMPEVAEHVMDRCITCSSLPRHHHDYAVKFDLRLLDTSLEEEQDINNKGSPPRFFAPSVMVAANSEKLLTHDLTQALIRLKLNSLGRPLYWFNFSTFAVYLIMFTLFVINTRTGQSLFPPGSNKTGTGFLWPLGSTAMLLCFTNAILFLRRVHVFGLYISMYIEVLKSLIKVLMVFILFILAFALAFYCLLKEQDAFKSFKWSFLKTFMMMVNGMDYQTTIVDSLGEHNPVSGAPLVPVPSFTVFIMVLFVILIVILLVNLLIGLAVGDIDAIRQTANLRQLAMEVEYVANLDERLPKRFLKALQKPTLEIRPNQKYDWIT
;
A
#
# COMPACT_ATOMS: atom_id res chain seq x y z
N MET A 1 13.19 3.62 53.09
CA MET A 1 14.15 2.73 52.41
C MET A 1 13.50 1.36 52.25
N GLU A 2 12.42 1.31 51.49
CA GLU A 2 11.59 0.11 51.34
C GLU A 2 11.11 0.10 49.88
N ASN A 3 11.09 -1.09 49.27
CA ASN A 3 10.69 -1.39 47.87
C ASN A 3 11.70 -1.19 46.73
N SER A 4 12.93 -1.67 46.86
CA SER A 4 13.73 -2.05 45.67
C SER A 4 13.72 -3.55 45.37
N GLY A 5 13.25 -4.41 46.29
CA GLY A 5 13.26 -5.88 46.12
C GLY A 5 12.06 -6.48 45.37
N THR A 6 10.95 -5.75 45.24
CA THR A 6 9.73 -6.23 44.56
C THR A 6 9.65 -5.85 43.08
N LEU A 7 10.43 -4.85 42.66
CA LEU A 7 10.44 -4.33 41.29
C LEU A 7 11.13 -5.26 40.30
N ASP A 8 12.11 -6.06 40.73
CA ASP A 8 12.76 -7.05 39.84
C ASP A 8 11.99 -8.39 39.82
N SER A 9 11.29 -8.72 40.92
CA SER A 9 10.60 -10.01 41.07
C SER A 9 9.49 -10.26 40.04
N TRP A 10 8.71 -9.24 39.66
CA TRP A 10 7.66 -9.42 38.66
C TRP A 10 8.23 -9.55 37.25
N PHE A 11 9.35 -8.87 36.98
CA PHE A 11 10.02 -8.91 35.68
C PHE A 11 10.65 -10.29 35.44
N ASP A 12 11.29 -10.86 36.47
CA ASP A 12 11.88 -12.21 36.43
C ASP A 12 10.83 -13.32 36.23
N ILE A 13 9.59 -13.11 36.67
CA ILE A 13 8.49 -14.06 36.45
C ILE A 13 8.03 -14.07 34.99
N LEU A 14 8.06 -12.90 34.33
CA LEU A 14 7.58 -12.75 32.95
C LEU A 14 8.65 -13.08 31.90
N ARG A 15 9.92 -13.20 32.31
CA ARG A 15 11.01 -13.56 31.42
C ARG A 15 10.88 -15.02 30.96
N PRO A 16 11.02 -15.31 29.64
CA PRO A 16 10.95 -16.67 29.15
C PRO A 16 12.09 -17.52 29.73
N ARG A 17 11.75 -18.68 30.28
CA ARG A 17 12.74 -19.67 30.73
C ARG A 17 12.99 -20.67 29.59
N PRO A 18 14.23 -21.17 29.42
CA PRO A 18 14.56 -22.14 28.38
C PRO A 18 13.84 -23.51 28.53
N SER A 19 13.15 -23.74 29.65
CA SER A 19 12.32 -24.93 29.89
C SER A 19 10.87 -24.80 29.42
N ASP A 20 10.40 -23.58 29.17
CA ASP A 20 8.99 -23.30 28.92
C ASP A 20 8.75 -23.19 27.41
N ASP A 21 7.86 -24.03 26.86
CA ASP A 21 7.46 -23.98 25.45
C ASP A 21 6.68 -22.70 25.09
N VAL A 22 6.22 -21.94 26.10
CA VAL A 22 5.34 -20.78 25.93
C VAL A 22 5.93 -19.55 26.62
N ILE A 23 5.96 -18.45 25.89
CA ILE A 23 6.45 -17.16 26.38
C ILE A 23 5.32 -16.48 27.18
N PRO A 24 5.48 -16.18 28.48
CA PRO A 24 4.41 -15.62 29.31
C PRO A 24 3.82 -14.34 28.73
N MET A 25 4.68 -13.43 28.25
CA MET A 25 4.26 -12.17 27.63
C MET A 25 3.43 -12.38 26.35
N GLN A 26 3.78 -13.40 25.53
CA GLN A 26 2.98 -13.75 24.36
C GLN A 26 1.55 -14.14 24.77
N LYS A 27 1.43 -14.98 25.79
CA LYS A 27 0.12 -15.48 26.23
C LYS A 27 -0.74 -14.36 26.80
N ILE A 28 -0.15 -13.43 27.57
CA ILE A 28 -0.87 -12.28 28.12
C ILE A 28 -1.39 -11.37 27.00
N ILE A 29 -0.60 -11.13 25.94
CA ILE A 29 -1.06 -10.33 24.79
C ILE A 29 -2.24 -11.00 24.08
N GLU A 30 -2.24 -12.34 23.96
CA GLU A 30 -3.32 -13.10 23.33
C GLU A 30 -4.58 -13.18 24.19
N THR A 31 -4.46 -13.36 25.50
CA THR A 31 -5.60 -13.64 26.39
C THR A 31 -6.14 -12.42 27.10
N MET A 32 -5.28 -11.45 27.47
CA MET A 32 -5.63 -10.33 28.35
C MET A 32 -4.83 -9.05 27.98
N PRO A 33 -5.21 -8.34 26.90
CA PRO A 33 -4.47 -7.17 26.42
C PRO A 33 -4.41 -6.01 27.44
N GLU A 34 -5.43 -5.83 28.27
CA GLU A 34 -5.45 -4.79 29.32
C GLU A 34 -4.38 -5.03 30.39
N VAL A 35 -4.10 -6.30 30.71
CA VAL A 35 -3.03 -6.66 31.66
C VAL A 35 -1.66 -6.42 31.02
N ALA A 36 -1.50 -6.74 29.74
CA ALA A 36 -0.28 -6.44 28.99
C ALA A 36 -0.01 -4.92 28.94
N GLU A 37 -1.04 -4.08 28.79
CA GLU A 37 -0.90 -2.63 28.85
C GLU A 37 -0.31 -2.17 30.18
N HIS A 38 -0.88 -2.62 31.31
CA HIS A 38 -0.37 -2.24 32.64
C HIS A 38 1.06 -2.75 32.90
N VAL A 39 1.42 -3.91 32.33
CA VAL A 39 2.78 -4.43 32.38
C VAL A 39 3.73 -3.56 31.55
N MET A 40 3.32 -3.10 30.36
CA MET A 40 4.12 -2.21 29.53
C MET A 40 4.29 -0.82 30.13
N ASP A 41 3.28 -0.29 30.84
CA ASP A 41 3.39 0.97 31.59
C ASP A 41 4.52 0.91 32.62
N ARG A 42 4.69 -0.23 33.29
CA ARG A 42 5.76 -0.43 34.28
C ARG A 42 7.16 -0.50 33.65
N CYS A 43 7.26 -0.78 32.36
CA CYS A 43 8.52 -0.73 31.62
C CYS A 43 8.92 0.69 31.21
N ILE A 44 8.07 1.70 31.47
CA ILE A 44 8.36 3.11 31.25
C ILE A 44 8.71 3.75 32.59
N THR A 45 9.96 4.20 32.74
CA THR A 45 10.42 4.89 33.94
C THR A 45 10.72 6.35 33.64
N CYS A 46 10.04 7.24 34.33
CA CYS A 46 10.27 8.68 34.25
C CYS A 46 11.29 9.09 35.31
N SER A 47 12.24 9.96 34.95
CA SER A 47 13.14 10.58 35.93
C SER A 47 12.36 11.36 36.98
N SER A 48 12.88 11.47 38.21
CA SER A 48 12.27 12.19 39.34
C SER A 48 12.12 13.70 39.15
N LEU A 49 12.61 14.24 38.04
CA LEU A 49 12.59 15.66 37.72
C LEU A 49 11.23 16.09 37.12
N PRO A 50 10.82 17.35 37.29
CA PRO A 50 9.62 17.87 36.65
C PRO A 50 9.69 17.77 35.12
N ARG A 51 8.54 17.58 34.46
CA ARG A 51 8.43 17.43 32.99
C ARG A 51 9.03 18.58 32.19
N HIS A 52 9.20 19.77 32.78
CA HIS A 52 9.77 20.96 32.15
C HIS A 52 11.27 21.12 32.40
N HIS A 53 11.87 20.26 33.22
CA HIS A 53 13.29 20.32 33.54
C HIS A 53 14.15 19.85 32.35
N HIS A 54 15.26 20.53 32.10
CA HIS A 54 16.16 20.24 30.96
C HIS A 54 16.66 18.79 30.96
N ASP A 55 16.95 18.24 32.14
CA ASP A 55 17.45 16.86 32.30
C ASP A 55 16.35 15.83 32.57
N TYR A 56 15.09 16.17 32.31
CA TYR A 56 14.00 15.19 32.35
C TYR A 56 14.24 14.11 31.30
N ALA A 57 14.26 12.85 31.73
CA ALA A 57 14.50 11.70 30.86
C ALA A 57 13.41 10.64 31.07
N VAL A 58 12.97 10.03 29.97
CA VAL A 58 12.06 8.89 29.95
C VAL A 58 12.86 7.67 29.48
N LYS A 59 12.93 6.64 30.31
CA LYS A 59 13.62 5.40 30.03
C LYS A 59 12.61 4.31 29.70
N PHE A 60 12.79 3.68 28.55
CA PHE A 60 11.99 2.57 28.05
C PHE A 60 12.80 1.28 28.16
N ASP A 61 12.30 0.30 28.90
CA ASP A 61 12.87 -1.05 28.94
C ASP A 61 12.23 -1.94 27.88
N LEU A 62 13.03 -2.34 26.88
CA LEU A 62 12.55 -3.01 25.67
C LEU A 62 12.72 -4.54 25.73
N ARG A 63 13.43 -5.05 26.73
CA ARG A 63 13.77 -6.48 26.87
C ARG A 63 12.56 -7.40 26.93
N LEU A 64 11.45 -6.91 27.51
CA LEU A 64 10.21 -7.66 27.63
C LEU A 64 9.48 -7.83 26.27
N LEU A 65 9.64 -6.86 25.37
CA LEU A 65 8.97 -6.86 24.06
C LEU A 65 9.81 -7.54 22.97
N ASP A 66 11.12 -7.62 23.17
CA ASP A 66 12.03 -8.22 22.22
C ASP A 66 13.15 -9.00 22.94
N THR A 67 13.00 -10.32 22.98
CA THR A 67 13.97 -11.21 23.63
C THR A 67 15.26 -11.35 22.82
N SER A 68 15.28 -10.90 21.55
CA SER A 68 16.49 -10.91 20.73
C SER A 68 17.54 -9.90 21.22
N LEU A 69 17.16 -8.95 22.08
CA LEU A 69 18.04 -7.93 22.66
C LEU A 69 18.94 -8.46 23.79
N GLU A 70 18.73 -9.69 24.26
CA GLU A 70 19.45 -10.29 25.39
C GLU A 70 20.54 -11.31 24.97
N GLU A 71 20.94 -11.40 23.70
CA GLU A 71 22.00 -12.35 23.25
C GLU A 71 23.42 -11.97 23.76
N GLU A 72 23.63 -11.99 25.07
CA GLU A 72 24.93 -12.17 25.72
C GLU A 72 24.98 -13.55 26.41
N GLN A 73 25.83 -14.43 25.86
CA GLN A 73 26.47 -15.59 26.50
C GLN A 73 25.53 -16.75 26.91
N ASP A 74 25.54 -17.92 26.28
CA ASP A 74 26.66 -18.86 26.33
C ASP A 74 26.71 -19.77 25.09
N ILE A 75 27.93 -19.96 24.57
CA ILE A 75 28.22 -20.85 23.43
C ILE A 75 28.11 -22.35 23.82
N ASN A 76 27.87 -22.67 25.10
CA ASN A 76 28.11 -24.03 25.61
C ASN A 76 26.99 -24.73 26.40
N ASN A 77 25.77 -24.20 26.58
CA ASN A 77 24.72 -25.05 27.16
C ASN A 77 23.28 -24.62 26.86
N LYS A 78 22.47 -25.64 26.52
CA LYS A 78 20.99 -25.69 26.42
C LYS A 78 20.29 -24.55 25.67
N GLY A 79 19.83 -24.88 24.46
CA GLY A 79 18.69 -24.26 23.74
C GLY A 79 18.57 -22.75 23.85
N SER A 80 18.95 -22.02 22.80
CA SER A 80 18.65 -20.59 22.70
C SER A 80 17.15 -20.35 22.95
N PRO A 81 16.76 -19.43 23.84
CA PRO A 81 15.36 -19.15 24.10
C PRO A 81 14.64 -18.76 22.79
N PRO A 82 13.34 -19.07 22.67
CA PRO A 82 12.59 -18.73 21.47
C PRO A 82 12.62 -17.22 21.22
N ARG A 83 12.89 -16.84 19.96
CA ARG A 83 12.87 -15.43 19.54
C ARG A 83 11.45 -14.91 19.65
N PHE A 84 11.26 -13.90 20.50
CA PHE A 84 10.00 -13.25 20.73
C PHE A 84 10.05 -11.83 20.20
N PHE A 85 9.10 -11.49 19.37
CA PHE A 85 8.87 -10.13 18.92
C PHE A 85 7.42 -9.75 19.24
N ALA A 86 7.21 -9.09 20.37
CA ALA A 86 5.87 -8.76 20.86
C ALA A 86 5.01 -8.01 19.82
N PRO A 87 5.54 -7.07 19.00
CA PRO A 87 4.73 -6.37 18.01
C PRO A 87 4.09 -7.29 16.96
N SER A 88 4.74 -8.38 16.53
CA SER A 88 4.12 -9.31 15.56
C SER A 88 2.94 -10.08 16.17
N VAL A 89 3.03 -10.41 17.45
CA VAL A 89 1.93 -11.02 18.21
C VAL A 89 0.80 -10.02 18.44
N MET A 90 1.10 -8.75 18.73
CA MET A 90 0.09 -7.70 18.86
C MET A 90 -0.69 -7.47 17.56
N VAL A 91 -0.04 -7.60 16.41
CA VAL A 91 -0.70 -7.59 15.09
C VAL A 91 -1.62 -8.79 14.93
N ALA A 92 -1.15 -10.00 15.28
CA ALA A 92 -1.96 -11.22 15.21
C ALA A 92 -3.19 -11.17 16.15
N ALA A 93 -3.05 -10.52 17.31
CA ALA A 93 -4.13 -10.29 18.28
C ALA A 93 -5.06 -9.12 17.91
N ASN A 94 -4.78 -8.37 16.83
CA ASN A 94 -5.51 -7.17 16.39
C ASN A 94 -5.66 -6.11 17.51
N SER A 95 -4.64 -5.98 18.35
CA SER A 95 -4.66 -5.12 19.55
C SER A 95 -4.15 -3.71 19.24
N GLU A 96 -5.02 -2.85 18.69
CA GLU A 96 -4.67 -1.46 18.29
C GLU A 96 -4.06 -0.65 19.44
N LYS A 97 -4.63 -0.74 20.64
CA LYS A 97 -4.16 -0.03 21.83
C LYS A 97 -2.72 -0.39 22.21
N LEU A 98 -2.36 -1.68 22.10
CA LEU A 98 -1.01 -2.15 22.43
C LEU A 98 0.02 -1.77 21.34
N LEU A 99 -0.41 -1.75 20.07
CA LEU A 99 0.41 -1.31 18.95
C LEU A 99 0.70 0.20 18.98
N THR A 100 -0.25 1.00 19.47
CA THR A 100 -0.14 2.46 19.58
C THR A 100 0.53 2.90 20.88
N HIS A 101 0.75 1.98 21.83
CA HIS A 101 1.42 2.25 23.11
C HIS A 101 2.83 2.83 22.93
N ASP A 102 3.20 3.77 23.79
CA ASP A 102 4.46 4.54 23.69
C ASP A 102 5.71 3.64 23.68
N LEU A 103 5.71 2.56 24.46
CA LEU A 103 6.80 1.57 24.50
C LEU A 103 6.97 0.82 23.17
N THR A 104 5.86 0.37 22.59
CA THR A 104 5.84 -0.36 21.30
C THR A 104 6.27 0.56 20.17
N GLN A 105 5.77 1.81 20.17
CA GLN A 105 6.16 2.84 19.22
C GLN A 105 7.64 3.21 19.33
N ALA A 106 8.17 3.32 20.56
CA ALA A 106 9.59 3.58 20.81
C ALA A 106 10.47 2.45 20.26
N LEU A 107 10.09 1.18 20.49
CA LEU A 107 10.79 0.00 19.94
C LEU A 107 10.83 0.02 18.41
N ILE A 108 9.67 0.20 17.78
CA ILE A 108 9.53 0.23 16.31
C ILE A 108 10.36 1.38 15.73
N ARG A 109 10.28 2.58 16.32
CA ARG A 109 11.05 3.75 15.88
C ARG A 109 12.56 3.54 16.02
N LEU A 110 13.02 2.93 17.10
CA LEU A 110 14.45 2.64 17.31
C LEU A 110 14.96 1.72 16.20
N LYS A 111 14.31 0.58 15.99
CA LYS A 111 14.71 -0.39 14.95
C LYS A 111 14.62 0.20 13.54
N LEU A 112 13.53 0.91 13.26
CA LEU A 112 13.35 1.56 11.96
C LEU A 112 14.37 2.68 11.72
N ASN A 113 14.65 3.55 12.70
CA ASN A 113 15.58 4.65 12.50
C ASN A 113 17.01 4.16 12.32
N SER A 114 17.37 3.08 13.00
CA SER A 114 18.76 2.65 13.04
C SER A 114 19.17 1.81 11.82
N LEU A 115 18.26 0.99 11.25
CA LEU A 115 18.57 0.18 10.05
C LEU A 115 17.47 0.20 8.99
N GLY A 116 16.19 0.18 9.38
CA GLY A 116 15.09 0.05 8.42
C GLY A 116 15.01 1.22 7.43
N ARG A 117 15.01 2.46 7.93
CA ARG A 117 14.96 3.69 7.14
C ARG A 117 16.17 3.86 6.23
N PRO A 118 17.44 3.77 6.69
CA PRO A 118 18.58 3.93 5.80
C PRO A 118 18.62 2.86 4.71
N LEU A 119 18.35 1.59 5.04
CA LEU A 119 18.32 0.51 4.06
C LEU A 119 17.19 0.69 3.04
N TYR A 120 16.02 1.09 3.50
CA TYR A 120 14.89 1.42 2.63
C TYR A 120 15.22 2.56 1.67
N TRP A 121 15.77 3.67 2.17
CA TRP A 121 16.13 4.82 1.32
C TRP A 121 17.25 4.50 0.34
N PHE A 122 18.22 3.68 0.74
CA PHE A 122 19.23 3.16 -0.17
C PHE A 122 18.60 2.37 -1.32
N ASN A 123 17.72 1.40 -1.01
CA ASN A 123 17.00 0.61 -2.01
C ASN A 123 16.07 1.46 -2.89
N PHE A 124 15.38 2.44 -2.31
CA PHE A 124 14.55 3.38 -3.05
C PHE A 124 15.40 4.23 -4.00
N SER A 125 16.56 4.70 -3.55
CA SER A 125 17.48 5.50 -4.36
C SER A 125 18.04 4.70 -5.54
N THR A 126 18.44 3.44 -5.33
CA THR A 126 18.94 2.59 -6.43
C THR A 126 17.84 2.36 -7.47
N PHE A 127 16.60 2.12 -7.03
CA PHE A 127 15.45 1.98 -7.92
C PHE A 127 15.10 3.29 -8.65
N ALA A 128 15.19 4.44 -7.98
CA ALA A 128 14.96 5.75 -8.58
C ALA A 128 16.00 6.08 -9.67
N VAL A 129 17.29 5.79 -9.41
CA VAL A 129 18.35 5.94 -10.41
C VAL A 129 18.08 5.04 -11.63
N TYR A 130 17.69 3.79 -11.40
CA TYR A 130 17.27 2.87 -12.47
C TYR A 130 16.11 3.45 -13.30
N LEU A 131 15.06 3.97 -12.66
CA LEU A 131 13.92 4.57 -13.36
C LEU A 131 14.30 5.80 -14.18
N ILE A 132 15.17 6.67 -13.65
CA ILE A 132 15.65 7.85 -14.38
C ILE A 132 16.42 7.41 -15.62
N MET A 133 17.36 6.47 -15.47
CA MET A 133 18.13 5.93 -16.59
C MET A 133 17.23 5.25 -17.62
N PHE A 134 16.24 4.46 -17.18
CA PHE A 134 15.31 3.79 -18.08
C PHE A 134 14.42 4.79 -18.84
N THR A 135 13.97 5.85 -18.17
CA THR A 135 13.19 6.94 -18.79
C THR A 135 14.02 7.68 -19.85
N LEU A 136 15.26 8.05 -19.52
CA LEU A 136 16.18 8.69 -20.47
C LEU A 136 16.47 7.79 -21.66
N PHE A 137 16.69 6.49 -21.43
CA PHE A 137 16.89 5.51 -22.49
C PHE A 137 15.67 5.44 -23.44
N VAL A 138 14.45 5.38 -22.91
CA VAL A 138 13.22 5.33 -23.73
C VAL A 138 13.05 6.62 -24.54
N ILE A 139 13.25 7.79 -23.92
CA ILE A 139 13.13 9.08 -24.62
C ILE A 139 14.16 9.18 -25.76
N ASN A 140 15.43 8.89 -25.50
CA ASN A 140 16.50 8.96 -26.50
C ASN A 140 16.33 7.93 -27.62
N THR A 141 15.89 6.71 -27.30
CA THR A 141 15.64 5.69 -28.34
C THR A 141 14.43 6.07 -29.18
N ARG A 142 13.41 6.68 -28.56
CA ARG A 142 12.18 7.06 -29.25
C ARG A 142 12.36 8.23 -30.21
N THR A 143 13.22 9.20 -29.91
CA THR A 143 13.49 10.33 -30.82
C THR A 143 14.23 9.88 -32.08
N GLY A 144 15.04 8.81 -32.00
CA GLY A 144 15.84 8.30 -33.12
C GLY A 144 15.14 7.27 -34.01
N GLN A 145 13.96 6.76 -33.66
CA GLN A 145 13.32 5.64 -34.38
C GLN A 145 11.84 5.89 -34.67
N SER A 146 11.45 5.79 -35.94
CA SER A 146 10.05 5.64 -36.34
C SER A 146 9.52 4.25 -35.94
N LEU A 147 8.25 4.12 -35.52
CA LEU A 147 7.62 2.81 -35.19
C LEU A 147 7.75 1.79 -36.32
N PHE A 148 7.69 2.28 -37.57
CA PHE A 148 7.76 1.47 -38.77
C PHE A 148 8.82 2.06 -39.71
N PRO A 149 10.12 1.75 -39.49
CA PRO A 149 11.15 2.21 -40.41
C PRO A 149 10.93 1.55 -41.78
N PRO A 150 11.03 2.32 -42.89
CA PRO A 150 10.84 1.79 -44.23
C PRO A 150 11.89 0.70 -44.49
N GLY A 151 11.43 -0.54 -44.73
CA GLY A 151 12.30 -1.69 -45.03
C GLY A 151 12.52 -2.71 -43.91
N SER A 152 11.97 -2.51 -42.70
CA SER A 152 12.06 -3.55 -41.64
C SER A 152 10.86 -4.51 -41.66
N ASN A 153 11.13 -5.79 -41.37
CA ASN A 153 10.09 -6.81 -41.24
C ASN A 153 9.10 -6.42 -40.13
N LYS A 154 7.87 -6.08 -40.53
CA LYS A 154 6.78 -5.61 -39.64
C LYS A 154 6.49 -6.52 -38.44
N THR A 155 6.94 -7.77 -38.49
CA THR A 155 6.65 -8.81 -37.50
C THR A 155 7.56 -8.80 -36.27
N GLY A 156 8.83 -8.38 -36.39
CA GLY A 156 9.80 -8.42 -35.27
C GLY A 156 9.87 -7.13 -34.46
N THR A 157 9.88 -5.99 -35.13
CA THR A 157 10.01 -4.66 -34.50
C THR A 157 8.69 -4.12 -33.94
N GLY A 158 7.54 -4.57 -34.48
CA GLY A 158 6.22 -4.11 -34.06
C GLY A 158 5.80 -4.59 -32.66
N PHE A 159 6.29 -5.75 -32.20
CA PHE A 159 5.93 -6.30 -30.88
C PHE A 159 6.80 -5.75 -29.73
N LEU A 160 8.01 -5.28 -30.05
CA LEU A 160 8.95 -4.77 -29.04
C LEU A 160 8.44 -3.50 -28.36
N TRP A 161 7.80 -2.60 -29.11
CA TRP A 161 7.28 -1.33 -28.57
C TRP A 161 6.13 -1.51 -27.57
N PRO A 162 5.08 -2.33 -27.85
CA PRO A 162 4.07 -2.67 -26.85
C PRO A 162 4.62 -3.34 -25.60
N LEU A 163 5.62 -4.21 -25.75
CA LEU A 163 6.25 -4.88 -24.61
C LEU A 163 7.05 -3.87 -23.77
N GLY A 164 7.81 -2.97 -24.41
CA GLY A 164 8.55 -1.91 -23.74
C GLY A 164 7.64 -0.89 -23.02
N SER A 165 6.53 -0.49 -23.65
CA SER A 165 5.56 0.41 -23.01
C SER A 165 4.86 -0.24 -21.82
N THR A 166 4.53 -1.53 -21.93
CA THR A 166 3.96 -2.31 -20.82
C THR A 166 4.98 -2.43 -19.68
N ALA A 167 6.23 -2.79 -19.96
CA ALA A 167 7.29 -2.85 -18.96
C ALA A 167 7.49 -1.51 -18.24
N MET A 168 7.43 -0.39 -18.98
CA MET A 168 7.50 0.96 -18.41
C MET A 168 6.35 1.24 -17.45
N LEU A 169 5.11 0.92 -17.85
CA LEU A 169 3.94 1.06 -16.99
C LEU A 169 4.07 0.23 -15.70
N LEU A 170 4.53 -1.02 -15.81
CA LEU A 170 4.76 -1.89 -14.65
C LEU A 170 5.86 -1.32 -13.73
N CYS A 171 6.94 -0.76 -14.29
CA CYS A 171 8.01 -0.15 -13.50
C CYS A 171 7.51 1.04 -12.68
N PHE A 172 6.72 1.94 -13.28
CA PHE A 172 6.10 3.05 -12.54
C PHE A 172 5.06 2.58 -11.51
N THR A 173 4.30 1.54 -11.84
CA THR A 173 3.37 0.92 -10.87
C THR A 173 4.14 0.37 -9.67
N ASN A 174 5.28 -0.30 -9.89
CA ASN A 174 6.15 -0.77 -8.82
C ASN A 174 6.76 0.39 -8.00
N ALA A 175 7.04 1.54 -8.64
CA ALA A 175 7.47 2.76 -7.94
C ALA A 175 6.41 3.27 -6.95
N ILE A 176 5.14 3.26 -7.34
CA ILE A 176 4.02 3.60 -6.44
C ILE A 176 3.96 2.59 -5.28
N LEU A 177 4.22 1.31 -5.52
CA LEU A 177 4.27 0.31 -4.45
C LEU A 177 5.43 0.54 -3.46
N PHE A 178 6.56 1.11 -3.88
CA PHE A 178 7.59 1.55 -2.93
C PHE A 178 7.07 2.68 -2.04
N LEU A 179 6.40 3.69 -2.62
CA LEU A 179 5.81 4.80 -1.86
C LEU A 179 4.77 4.33 -0.83
N ARG A 180 4.17 3.14 -1.03
CA ARG A 180 3.26 2.52 -0.05
C ARG A 180 3.90 2.34 1.33
N ARG A 181 5.22 2.20 1.42
CA ARG A 181 5.95 1.99 2.68
C ARG A 181 6.24 3.28 3.45
N VAL A 182 6.06 4.45 2.84
CA VAL A 182 6.24 5.74 3.52
C VAL A 182 4.96 6.09 4.29
N HIS A 183 5.06 6.50 5.56
CA HIS A 183 3.89 6.65 6.42
C HIS A 183 2.80 7.57 5.83
N VAL A 184 3.17 8.73 5.28
CA VAL A 184 2.18 9.66 4.72
C VAL A 184 1.55 9.13 3.44
N PHE A 185 2.36 8.64 2.49
CA PHE A 185 1.86 8.16 1.18
C PHE A 185 1.20 6.78 1.26
N GLY A 186 1.63 5.94 2.20
CA GLY A 186 1.18 4.57 2.38
C GLY A 186 -0.31 4.45 2.69
N LEU A 187 -0.83 5.38 3.48
CA LEU A 187 -2.25 5.46 3.79
C LEU A 187 -3.06 5.76 2.52
N TYR A 188 -2.69 6.79 1.75
CA TYR A 188 -3.38 7.14 0.49
C TYR A 188 -3.33 6.02 -0.54
N ILE A 189 -2.15 5.41 -0.75
CA ILE A 189 -1.98 4.32 -1.73
C ILE A 189 -2.77 3.08 -1.31
N SER A 190 -2.77 2.73 -0.02
CA SER A 190 -3.53 1.57 0.47
C SER A 190 -5.04 1.80 0.35
N MET A 191 -5.54 3.01 0.65
CA MET A 191 -6.93 3.37 0.40
C MET A 191 -7.28 3.27 -1.09
N TYR A 192 -6.41 3.78 -1.97
CA TYR A 192 -6.61 3.70 -3.42
C TYR A 192 -6.73 2.26 -3.93
N ILE A 193 -5.86 1.35 -3.49
CA ILE A 193 -5.90 -0.06 -3.91
C ILE A 193 -7.20 -0.73 -3.48
N GLU A 194 -7.70 -0.45 -2.28
CA GLU A 194 -8.96 -1.01 -1.80
C GLU A 194 -10.17 -0.45 -2.57
N VAL A 195 -10.22 0.86 -2.79
CA VAL A 195 -11.26 1.48 -3.63
C VAL A 195 -11.22 0.91 -5.05
N LEU A 196 -10.04 0.70 -5.63
CA LEU A 196 -9.88 0.06 -6.93
C LEU A 196 -10.46 -1.36 -6.96
N LYS A 197 -10.23 -2.17 -5.92
CA LYS A 197 -10.83 -3.52 -5.81
C LYS A 197 -12.36 -3.44 -5.74
N SER A 198 -12.91 -2.52 -4.94
CA SER A 198 -14.35 -2.29 -4.87
C SER A 198 -14.94 -1.89 -6.22
N LEU A 199 -14.29 -0.95 -6.93
CA LEU A 199 -14.70 -0.53 -8.28
C LEU A 199 -14.70 -1.70 -9.27
N ILE A 200 -13.65 -2.52 -9.29
CA ILE A 200 -13.58 -3.72 -10.16
C ILE A 200 -14.72 -4.69 -9.84
N LYS A 201 -15.01 -4.93 -8.55
CA LYS A 201 -16.09 -5.82 -8.11
C LYS A 201 -17.46 -5.33 -8.61
N VAL A 202 -17.74 -4.03 -8.48
CA VAL A 202 -18.99 -3.44 -8.98
C VAL A 202 -19.05 -3.52 -10.50
N LEU A 203 -17.99 -3.14 -11.20
CA LEU A 203 -17.94 -3.18 -12.67
C LEU A 203 -18.18 -4.59 -13.23
N MET A 204 -17.69 -5.65 -12.55
CA MET A 204 -17.96 -7.04 -12.94
C MET A 204 -19.45 -7.39 -12.93
N VAL A 205 -20.24 -6.82 -12.02
CA VAL A 205 -21.70 -7.04 -11.99
C VAL A 205 -22.38 -6.34 -13.17
N PHE A 206 -21.91 -5.15 -13.53
CA PHE A 206 -22.51 -4.33 -14.60
C PHE A 206 -21.97 -4.63 -16.00
N ILE A 207 -21.02 -5.53 -16.15
CA ILE A 207 -20.43 -5.89 -17.46
C ILE A 207 -21.50 -6.39 -18.46
N LEU A 208 -22.55 -7.06 -17.98
CA LEU A 208 -23.67 -7.54 -18.81
C LEU A 208 -24.45 -6.38 -19.44
N PHE A 209 -24.68 -5.31 -18.68
CA PHE A 209 -25.34 -4.11 -19.21
C PHE A 209 -24.44 -3.38 -20.22
N ILE A 210 -23.15 -3.22 -19.91
CA ILE A 210 -22.19 -2.59 -20.83
C ILE A 210 -22.13 -3.38 -22.15
N LEU A 211 -22.12 -4.71 -22.07
CA LEU A 211 -22.12 -5.59 -23.25
C LEU A 211 -23.41 -5.45 -24.07
N ALA A 212 -24.57 -5.40 -23.43
CA ALA A 212 -25.86 -5.25 -24.11
C ALA A 212 -25.93 -3.93 -24.90
N PHE A 213 -25.52 -2.82 -24.28
CA PHE A 213 -25.45 -1.53 -24.96
C PHE A 213 -24.37 -1.49 -26.05
N ALA A 214 -23.21 -2.12 -25.84
CA ALA A 214 -22.17 -2.21 -26.86
C ALA A 214 -22.63 -2.98 -28.10
N LEU A 215 -23.42 -4.05 -27.92
CA LEU A 215 -24.03 -4.79 -29.02
C LEU A 215 -25.14 -3.98 -29.71
N ALA A 216 -25.95 -3.24 -28.94
CA ALA A 216 -26.94 -2.33 -29.52
C ALA A 216 -26.27 -1.27 -30.41
N PHE A 217 -25.25 -0.55 -29.90
CA PHE A 217 -24.53 0.44 -30.70
C PHE A 217 -23.77 -0.17 -31.88
N TYR A 218 -23.22 -1.37 -31.72
CA TYR A 218 -22.60 -2.11 -32.84
C TYR A 218 -23.60 -2.36 -33.98
N CYS A 219 -24.86 -2.67 -33.66
CA CYS A 219 -25.91 -2.87 -34.66
C CYS A 219 -26.42 -1.54 -35.24
N LEU A 220 -26.66 -0.53 -34.40
CA LEU A 220 -27.29 0.74 -34.81
C LEU A 220 -26.33 1.69 -35.54
N LEU A 221 -25.03 1.68 -35.18
CA LEU A 221 -24.03 2.63 -35.66
C LEU A 221 -22.89 1.96 -36.45
N LYS A 222 -23.14 0.77 -37.02
CA LYS A 222 -22.13 -0.04 -37.74
C LYS A 222 -21.33 0.72 -38.81
N GLU A 223 -21.97 1.73 -39.42
CA GLU A 223 -21.38 2.54 -40.49
C GLU A 223 -20.37 3.58 -40.00
N GLN A 224 -20.28 3.81 -38.68
CA GLN A 224 -19.25 4.63 -38.06
C GLN A 224 -17.99 3.81 -37.76
N ASP A 225 -16.80 4.38 -37.98
CA ASP A 225 -15.53 3.69 -37.73
C ASP A 225 -15.36 3.24 -36.27
N ALA A 226 -15.91 4.00 -35.31
CA ALA A 226 -15.87 3.68 -33.88
C ALA A 226 -16.67 2.42 -33.52
N PHE A 227 -17.66 2.03 -34.33
CA PHE A 227 -18.58 0.92 -34.06
C PHE A 227 -18.48 -0.20 -35.11
N LYS A 228 -17.56 -0.09 -36.08
CA LYS A 228 -17.38 -1.06 -37.17
C LYS A 228 -17.04 -2.47 -36.72
N SER A 229 -16.37 -2.63 -35.58
CA SER A 229 -16.04 -3.92 -34.99
C SER A 229 -16.53 -3.99 -33.56
N PHE A 230 -16.94 -5.18 -33.11
CA PHE A 230 -17.37 -5.39 -31.72
C PHE A 230 -16.34 -4.89 -30.70
N LYS A 231 -15.04 -5.12 -30.93
CA LYS A 231 -13.96 -4.64 -30.05
C LYS A 231 -13.94 -3.11 -29.89
N TRP A 232 -14.08 -2.40 -31.01
CA TRP A 232 -14.10 -0.94 -31.03
C TRP A 232 -15.41 -0.39 -30.44
N SER A 233 -16.55 -1.03 -30.74
CA SER A 233 -17.85 -0.68 -30.15
C SER A 233 -17.84 -0.85 -28.63
N PHE A 234 -17.32 -1.97 -28.12
CA PHE A 234 -17.20 -2.21 -26.69
C PHE A 234 -16.29 -1.18 -26.02
N LEU A 235 -15.13 -0.87 -26.62
CA LEU A 235 -14.22 0.15 -26.11
C LEU A 235 -14.84 1.55 -26.14
N LYS A 236 -15.54 1.92 -27.23
CA LYS A 236 -16.24 3.20 -27.35
C LYS A 236 -17.37 3.31 -26.31
N THR A 237 -18.14 2.25 -26.11
CA THR A 237 -19.21 2.19 -25.09
C THR A 237 -18.63 2.32 -23.68
N PHE A 238 -17.51 1.66 -23.39
CA PHE A 238 -16.81 1.80 -22.11
C PHE A 238 -16.25 3.23 -21.90
N MET A 239 -15.68 3.83 -22.94
CA MET A 239 -15.23 5.23 -22.89
C MET A 239 -16.41 6.20 -22.69
N MET A 240 -17.57 5.92 -23.30
CA MET A 240 -18.80 6.68 -23.11
C MET A 240 -19.38 6.55 -21.69
N MET A 241 -19.09 5.45 -20.98
CA MET A 241 -19.45 5.31 -19.56
C MET A 241 -18.61 6.24 -18.68
N VAL A 242 -17.30 6.33 -18.91
CA VAL A 242 -16.38 7.10 -18.06
C VAL A 242 -16.47 8.60 -18.35
N ASN A 243 -16.46 8.97 -19.63
CA ASN A 243 -16.38 10.37 -20.05
C ASN A 243 -17.75 11.00 -20.34
N GLY A 244 -18.83 10.24 -20.13
CA GLY A 244 -20.15 10.60 -20.61
C GLY A 244 -20.28 10.46 -22.14
N MET A 245 -21.44 10.86 -22.65
CA MET A 245 -21.77 10.76 -24.07
C MET A 245 -21.24 11.94 -24.86
N ASP A 246 -20.47 11.66 -25.92
CA ASP A 246 -20.07 12.65 -26.91
C ASP A 246 -21.13 12.78 -28.01
N TYR A 247 -22.24 13.45 -27.67
CA TYR A 247 -23.42 13.60 -28.56
C TYR A 247 -23.07 14.34 -29.86
N GLN A 248 -22.18 15.33 -29.78
CA GLN A 248 -21.79 16.16 -30.92
C GLN A 248 -21.17 15.29 -32.02
N THR A 249 -20.11 14.54 -31.68
CA THR A 249 -19.38 13.75 -32.68
C THR A 249 -20.15 12.50 -33.10
N THR A 250 -20.90 11.89 -32.17
CA THR A 250 -21.57 10.60 -32.42
C THR A 250 -22.86 10.77 -33.22
N ILE A 251 -23.57 11.90 -33.06
CA ILE A 251 -24.89 12.11 -33.66
C ILE A 251 -24.92 13.35 -34.53
N VAL A 252 -24.58 14.54 -34.01
CA VAL A 252 -24.77 15.81 -34.75
C VAL A 252 -23.91 15.86 -36.01
N ASP A 253 -22.62 15.57 -35.86
CA ASP A 253 -21.69 15.60 -36.99
C ASP A 253 -21.95 14.43 -37.96
N SER A 254 -22.49 13.32 -37.45
CA SER A 254 -22.80 12.11 -38.22
C SER A 254 -24.18 12.10 -38.90
N LEU A 255 -25.07 13.05 -38.59
CA LEU A 255 -26.48 13.06 -39.01
C LEU A 255 -26.68 13.35 -40.52
N GLY A 256 -25.66 13.90 -41.18
CA GLY A 256 -25.66 14.18 -42.62
C GLY A 256 -24.52 13.50 -43.40
N GLU A 257 -23.60 12.83 -42.70
CA GLU A 257 -22.47 12.18 -43.33
C GLU A 257 -22.82 10.75 -43.78
N HIS A 258 -22.16 10.33 -44.85
CA HIS A 258 -22.32 9.00 -45.42
C HIS A 258 -20.98 8.28 -45.42
N ASN A 259 -21.02 6.98 -45.18
CA ASN A 259 -19.81 6.17 -45.17
C ASN A 259 -19.21 6.16 -46.58
N PRO A 260 -17.94 6.53 -46.76
CA PRO A 260 -17.31 6.64 -48.08
C PRO A 260 -17.20 5.29 -48.81
N VAL A 261 -17.34 4.16 -48.10
CA VAL A 261 -17.22 2.82 -48.67
C VAL A 261 -18.57 2.21 -49.04
N SER A 262 -19.56 2.32 -48.16
CA SER A 262 -20.89 1.72 -48.35
C SER A 262 -21.91 2.69 -48.94
N GLY A 263 -21.66 4.00 -48.88
CA GLY A 263 -22.62 5.05 -49.25
C GLY A 263 -23.83 5.14 -48.32
N ALA A 264 -23.87 4.37 -47.23
CA ALA A 264 -24.95 4.40 -46.26
C ALA A 264 -24.81 5.59 -45.30
N PRO A 265 -25.91 6.18 -44.81
CA PRO A 265 -25.85 7.22 -43.78
C PRO A 265 -25.18 6.67 -42.51
N LEU A 266 -24.33 7.48 -41.86
CA LEU A 266 -23.62 7.07 -40.63
C LEU A 266 -24.59 6.72 -39.49
N VAL A 267 -25.77 7.33 -39.49
CA VAL A 267 -26.86 7.04 -38.56
C VAL A 267 -28.12 6.66 -39.34
N PRO A 268 -28.31 5.37 -39.68
CA PRO A 268 -29.43 4.93 -40.51
C PRO A 268 -30.81 5.15 -39.87
N VAL A 269 -30.90 5.06 -38.54
CA VAL A 269 -32.16 5.18 -37.77
C VAL A 269 -32.05 6.21 -36.63
N PRO A 270 -31.95 7.52 -36.93
CA PRO A 270 -31.62 8.55 -35.94
C PRO A 270 -32.53 8.58 -34.72
N SER A 271 -33.85 8.50 -34.91
CA SER A 271 -34.81 8.59 -33.81
C SER A 271 -34.66 7.44 -32.80
N PHE A 272 -34.47 6.21 -33.28
CA PHE A 272 -34.30 5.05 -32.41
C PHE A 272 -32.91 5.03 -31.76
N THR A 273 -31.88 5.45 -32.49
CA THR A 273 -30.52 5.61 -31.94
C THR A 273 -30.50 6.60 -30.79
N VAL A 274 -31.11 7.78 -30.94
CA VAL A 274 -31.21 8.79 -29.89
C VAL A 274 -31.98 8.24 -28.68
N PHE A 275 -33.05 7.48 -28.89
CA PHE A 275 -33.78 6.84 -27.81
C PHE A 275 -32.91 5.86 -26.99
N ILE A 276 -32.20 4.94 -27.66
CA ILE A 276 -31.27 4.00 -26.99
C ILE A 276 -30.13 4.75 -26.29
N MET A 277 -29.66 5.86 -26.86
CA MET A 277 -28.67 6.73 -26.26
C MET A 277 -29.18 7.38 -24.97
N VAL A 278 -30.37 7.97 -24.97
CA VAL A 278 -30.96 8.54 -23.75
C VAL A 278 -31.11 7.47 -22.66
N LEU A 279 -31.55 6.27 -23.03
CA LEU A 279 -31.63 5.13 -22.11
C LEU A 279 -30.25 4.76 -21.53
N PHE A 280 -29.20 4.73 -22.36
CA PHE A 280 -27.83 4.50 -21.93
C PHE A 280 -27.33 5.59 -20.97
N VAL A 281 -27.63 6.87 -21.22
CA VAL A 281 -27.24 7.98 -20.33
C VAL A 281 -27.88 7.79 -18.96
N ILE A 282 -29.17 7.51 -18.91
CA ILE A 282 -29.88 7.33 -17.64
C ILE A 282 -29.32 6.11 -16.88
N LEU A 283 -29.24 4.95 -17.54
CA LEU A 283 -28.90 3.69 -16.87
C LEU A 283 -27.40 3.54 -16.55
N ILE A 284 -26.51 4.01 -17.42
CA ILE A 284 -25.06 3.83 -17.26
C ILE A 284 -24.42 5.13 -16.78
N VAL A 285 -24.58 6.23 -17.50
CA VAL A 285 -23.84 7.47 -17.17
C VAL A 285 -24.32 8.07 -15.85
N ILE A 286 -25.63 8.09 -15.58
CA ILE A 286 -26.18 8.68 -14.35
C ILE A 286 -26.22 7.63 -13.23
N LEU A 287 -26.97 6.54 -13.41
CA LEU A 287 -27.19 5.59 -12.32
C LEU A 287 -25.91 4.86 -11.92
N LEU A 288 -25.16 4.30 -12.88
CA LEU A 288 -23.97 3.51 -12.54
C LEU A 288 -22.83 4.38 -12.01
N VAL A 289 -22.56 5.56 -12.60
CA VAL A 289 -21.51 6.45 -12.08
C VAL A 289 -21.86 6.95 -10.67
N ASN A 290 -23.11 7.35 -10.42
CA ASN A 290 -23.52 7.79 -9.08
C ASN A 290 -23.44 6.66 -8.05
N LEU A 291 -23.75 5.42 -8.44
CA LEU A 291 -23.57 4.25 -7.58
C LEU A 291 -22.09 3.99 -7.28
N LEU A 292 -21.20 4.09 -8.28
CA LEU A 292 -19.75 3.91 -8.11
C LEU A 292 -19.16 4.96 -7.16
N ILE A 293 -19.59 6.22 -7.30
CA ILE A 293 -19.18 7.31 -6.40
C ILE A 293 -19.71 7.07 -4.98
N GLY A 294 -20.99 6.70 -4.84
CA GLY A 294 -21.60 6.45 -3.54
C GLY A 294 -20.93 5.31 -2.77
N LEU A 295 -20.60 4.22 -3.46
CA LEU A 295 -19.87 3.10 -2.86
C LEU A 295 -18.42 3.47 -2.52
N ALA A 296 -17.73 4.20 -3.40
CA ALA A 296 -16.36 4.63 -3.14
C ALA A 296 -16.28 5.53 -1.89
N VAL A 297 -17.21 6.48 -1.72
CA VAL A 297 -17.23 7.35 -0.53
C VAL A 297 -17.50 6.55 0.75
N GLY A 298 -18.47 5.62 0.72
CA GLY A 298 -18.77 4.77 1.88
C GLY A 298 -17.62 3.86 2.28
N ASP A 299 -16.93 3.26 1.30
CA ASP A 299 -15.79 2.39 1.55
C ASP A 299 -14.60 3.17 2.14
N ILE A 300 -14.35 4.40 1.69
CA ILE A 300 -13.22 5.23 2.17
C ILE A 300 -13.28 5.47 3.68
N ASP A 301 -14.46 5.78 4.23
CA ASP A 301 -14.62 6.08 5.65
C ASP A 301 -14.36 4.85 6.54
N ALA A 302 -14.89 3.69 6.14
CA ALA A 302 -14.64 2.42 6.85
C ALA A 302 -13.15 2.00 6.75
N ILE A 303 -12.53 2.20 5.59
CA ILE A 303 -11.11 1.89 5.39
C ILE A 303 -10.22 2.82 6.23
N ARG A 304 -10.56 4.10 6.35
CA ARG A 304 -9.76 5.08 7.12
C ARG A 304 -9.59 4.67 8.57
N GLN A 305 -10.62 4.11 9.20
CA GLN A 305 -10.56 3.67 10.60
C GLN A 305 -9.62 2.47 10.79
N THR A 306 -9.56 1.55 9.82
CA THR A 306 -8.72 0.35 9.89
C THR A 306 -7.32 0.54 9.27
N ALA A 307 -7.11 1.63 8.51
CA ALA A 307 -5.87 1.90 7.78
C ALA A 307 -4.69 2.14 8.72
N ASN A 308 -4.90 2.85 9.84
CA ASN A 308 -3.83 3.13 10.81
C ASN A 308 -3.24 1.85 11.39
N LEU A 309 -4.10 0.92 11.85
CA LEU A 309 -3.67 -0.38 12.37
C LEU A 309 -2.98 -1.21 11.29
N ARG A 310 -3.53 -1.27 10.07
CA ARG A 310 -2.88 -1.97 8.94
C ARG A 310 -1.52 -1.40 8.61
N GLN A 311 -1.35 -0.09 8.74
CA GLN A 311 -0.09 0.57 8.48
C GLN A 311 0.96 0.24 9.54
N LEU A 312 0.59 0.29 10.82
CA LEU A 312 1.44 -0.17 11.91
C LEU A 312 1.83 -1.65 11.73
N ALA A 313 0.88 -2.49 11.32
CA ALA A 313 1.15 -3.90 11.01
C ALA A 313 2.18 -4.06 9.87
N MET A 314 2.08 -3.29 8.79
CA MET A 314 3.06 -3.31 7.70
C MET A 314 4.46 -2.85 8.16
N GLU A 315 4.55 -1.88 9.08
CA GLU A 315 5.83 -1.46 9.67
C GLU A 315 6.45 -2.56 10.53
N VAL A 316 5.64 -3.20 11.37
CA VAL A 316 6.05 -4.32 12.23
C VAL A 316 6.53 -5.52 11.40
N GLU A 317 5.76 -5.91 10.38
CA GLU A 317 6.11 -7.01 9.49
C GLU A 317 7.40 -6.73 8.71
N TYR A 318 7.61 -5.47 8.30
CA TYR A 318 8.86 -5.07 7.66
C TYR A 318 10.06 -5.22 8.60
N VAL A 319 9.95 -4.77 9.84
CA VAL A 319 11.00 -4.91 10.85
C VAL A 319 11.28 -6.39 11.14
N ALA A 320 10.24 -7.21 11.30
CA ALA A 320 10.40 -8.65 11.53
C ALA A 320 11.13 -9.34 10.35
N ASN A 321 10.76 -9.03 9.12
CA ASN A 321 11.41 -9.55 7.91
C ASN A 321 12.87 -9.07 7.77
N LEU A 322 13.18 -7.85 8.22
CA LEU A 322 14.55 -7.34 8.23
C LEU A 322 15.39 -8.09 9.27
N ASP A 323 14.87 -8.29 10.47
CA ASP A 323 15.58 -8.99 11.55
C ASP A 323 15.88 -10.45 11.20
N GLU A 324 15.04 -11.09 10.38
CA GLU A 324 15.28 -12.45 9.87
C GLU A 324 16.39 -12.49 8.80
N ARG A 325 16.45 -11.48 7.93
CA ARG A 325 17.38 -11.44 6.79
C ARG A 325 18.75 -10.83 7.11
N LEU A 326 18.86 -10.04 8.18
CA LEU A 326 20.09 -9.33 8.52
C LEU A 326 21.12 -10.24 9.22
N PRO A 327 22.43 -10.07 8.92
CA PRO A 327 23.46 -10.83 9.62
C PRO A 327 23.49 -10.47 11.10
N LYS A 328 23.63 -11.48 11.97
CA LYS A 328 23.65 -11.32 13.45
C LYS A 328 24.68 -10.27 13.95
N ARG A 329 25.77 -10.06 13.22
CA ARG A 329 26.80 -9.05 13.56
C ARG A 329 26.28 -7.62 13.51
N PHE A 330 25.46 -7.29 12.50
CA PHE A 330 24.84 -5.97 12.38
C PHE A 330 23.74 -5.79 13.42
N LEU A 331 22.93 -6.82 13.66
CA LEU A 331 21.91 -6.78 14.71
C LEU A 331 22.52 -6.50 16.08
N LYS A 332 23.59 -7.23 16.47
CA LYS A 332 24.27 -7.02 17.75
C LYS A 332 24.84 -5.62 17.96
N ALA A 333 25.35 -4.98 16.90
CA ALA A 333 25.86 -3.61 16.98
C ALA A 333 24.76 -2.55 17.23
N LEU A 334 23.50 -2.94 17.02
CA LEU A 334 22.35 -2.04 16.98
C LEU A 334 21.32 -2.31 18.08
N GLN A 335 21.38 -3.48 18.72
CA GLN A 335 20.51 -3.85 19.81
C GLN A 335 20.88 -3.06 21.07
N LYS A 336 20.00 -2.14 21.46
CA LYS A 336 20.07 -1.47 22.76
C LYS A 336 18.88 -1.95 23.59
N PRO A 337 19.10 -2.60 24.74
CA PRO A 337 18.01 -3.15 25.55
C PRO A 337 17.19 -2.05 26.25
N THR A 338 17.74 -0.85 26.37
CA THR A 338 17.05 0.31 26.97
C THR A 338 17.20 1.54 26.08
N LEU A 339 16.15 2.34 26.00
CA LEU A 339 16.14 3.61 25.28
C LEU A 339 15.85 4.76 26.26
N GLU A 340 16.75 5.73 26.34
CA GLU A 340 16.56 6.96 27.12
C GLU A 340 16.25 8.12 26.16
N ILE A 341 15.08 8.74 26.31
CA ILE A 341 14.65 9.91 25.55
C ILE A 341 14.62 11.13 26.47
N ARG A 342 15.27 12.22 26.05
CA ARG A 342 15.29 13.50 26.78
C ARG A 342 14.53 14.55 25.98
N PRO A 343 13.23 14.79 26.26
CA PRO A 343 12.40 15.65 25.42
C PRO A 343 12.79 17.14 25.46
N ASN A 344 13.46 17.59 26.51
CA ASN A 344 13.78 19.02 26.71
C ASN A 344 15.21 19.40 26.31
N GLN A 345 16.03 18.42 25.88
CA GLN A 345 17.33 18.71 25.28
C GLN A 345 17.13 18.92 23.78
N LYS A 346 17.53 20.10 23.28
CA LYS A 346 17.73 20.27 21.83
C LYS A 346 18.84 19.31 21.42
N TYR A 347 18.53 18.41 20.50
CA TYR A 347 19.52 17.52 19.93
C TYR A 347 20.56 18.33 19.14
N ASP A 348 21.78 18.45 19.68
CA ASP A 348 22.97 18.92 18.94
C ASP A 348 23.50 17.81 18.01
N TRP A 349 22.64 17.29 17.14
CA TRP A 349 23.08 16.52 15.98
C TRP A 349 22.23 16.89 14.76
N ILE A 350 22.70 17.90 14.02
CA ILE A 350 22.76 17.98 12.54
C ILE A 350 23.88 19.01 12.26
N THR A 351 25.10 18.49 12.14
CA THR A 351 26.11 18.93 11.16
C THR A 351 26.69 17.68 10.56
#